data_AF-A0AAC9N7E1-F1
#
_entry.id   AF-A0AAC9N7E1-F1
#
_cell.length_a   1.000
_cell.length_b   1.000
_cell.length_c   1.000
_cell.angle_alpha   90.00
_cell.angle_beta   90.00
_cell.angle_gamma   90.00
#
_symmetry.space_group_name_H-M   'P 1'
#
loop_
_entity.id
_entity.type
_entity.pdbx_description
1 polymer ?
#
loop_
_entity_poly.entity_id
_entity_poly.type
_entity_poly.pdbx_seq_one_letter_code
_entity_poly.pdbx_strand_id
1 'polypeptide(L)'
;MRKIKLIMILLWGVFITCILSAFVVSCESNTYDEISKKTANPTYEADVEHIIHHNCLSCHYGTYQYPNLETYDGVKNACININLVCRIEGENCGIRMPQGGKLPQSDIDLIKLWVANGFVEK
;
A
#
# COMPACT_ATOMS: atom_id res chain seq x y z
N MET A 1 16.14 -34.32 -47.29
CA MET A 1 15.83 -34.83 -45.93
C MET A 1 16.50 -34.05 -44.80
N ARG A 2 17.84 -33.81 -44.82
CA ARG A 2 18.54 -33.05 -43.74
C ARG A 2 18.11 -31.59 -43.60
N LYS A 3 17.85 -30.88 -44.71
CA LYS A 3 17.37 -29.48 -44.72
C LYS A 3 15.96 -29.32 -44.13
N ILE A 4 15.07 -30.29 -44.35
CA ILE A 4 13.70 -30.29 -43.83
C ILE A 4 13.69 -30.51 -42.31
N LYS A 5 14.55 -31.41 -41.80
CA LYS A 5 14.72 -31.63 -40.35
C LYS A 5 15.29 -30.39 -39.64
N LEU A 6 16.22 -29.65 -40.27
CA LEU A 6 16.77 -28.41 -39.73
C LEU A 6 15.71 -27.30 -39.62
N ILE A 7 14.88 -27.15 -40.66
CA ILE A 7 13.79 -26.16 -40.68
C ILE A 7 12.74 -26.49 -39.61
N MET A 8 12.40 -27.77 -39.44
CA MET A 8 11.44 -28.20 -38.43
C MET A 8 11.95 -27.97 -37.00
N ILE A 9 13.25 -28.18 -36.74
CA ILE A 9 13.88 -27.91 -35.43
C ILE A 9 13.92 -26.40 -35.14
N LEU A 10 14.21 -25.57 -36.15
CA LEU A 10 14.20 -24.11 -36.00
C LEU A 10 12.78 -23.57 -35.75
N LEU A 11 11.77 -24.09 -36.45
CA LEU A 11 10.38 -23.70 -36.24
C LEU A 11 9.86 -24.12 -34.85
N TRP A 12 10.26 -25.29 -34.35
CA TRP A 12 9.86 -25.76 -33.03
C TRP A 12 10.58 -25.00 -31.91
N GLY A 13 11.85 -24.64 -32.11
CA GLY A 13 12.63 -23.80 -31.17
C GLY A 13 12.07 -22.38 -31.05
N VAL A 14 11.65 -21.77 -32.16
CA VAL A 14 10.99 -20.45 -32.15
C VAL A 14 9.64 -20.53 -31.43
N PHE A 15 8.86 -21.60 -31.67
CA PHE A 15 7.57 -21.81 -31.01
C PHE A 15 7.70 -21.99 -29.49
N ILE A 16 8.69 -22.76 -29.03
CA ILE A 16 8.99 -22.96 -27.60
C ILE A 16 9.46 -21.65 -26.94
N THR A 17 10.26 -20.84 -27.65
CA THR A 17 10.77 -19.56 -27.11
C THR A 17 9.65 -18.52 -26.94
N CYS A 18 8.66 -18.51 -27.84
CA CYS A 18 7.47 -17.66 -27.71
C CYS A 18 6.50 -18.10 -26.59
N ILE A 19 6.49 -19.38 -26.22
CA ILE A 19 5.65 -19.88 -25.12
C ILE A 19 6.25 -19.54 -23.75
N LEU A 20 7.59 -19.54 -23.63
CA LEU A 20 8.26 -19.16 -22.37
C LEU A 20 8.13 -17.66 -22.03
N SER A 21 8.02 -16.77 -23.03
CA SER A 21 7.82 -15.34 -22.77
C SER A 21 6.41 -15.00 -22.27
N ALA A 22 5.44 -15.91 -22.39
CA ALA A 22 4.07 -15.72 -21.92
C ALA A 22 3.89 -15.92 -20.41
N PHE A 23 4.88 -16.49 -19.70
CA PHE A 23 4.77 -16.86 -18.29
C PHE A 23 5.39 -15.86 -17.30
N VAL A 24 6.10 -14.83 -17.77
CA VAL A 24 6.73 -13.83 -16.87
C VAL A 24 5.84 -12.60 -16.60
N VAL A 25 4.62 -12.58 -17.12
CA VAL A 25 3.58 -11.63 -16.66
C VAL A 25 2.74 -12.32 -15.60
N SER A 26 3.37 -12.65 -14.47
CA SER A 26 2.62 -12.72 -13.21
C SER A 26 2.32 -11.28 -12.81
N CYS A 27 1.19 -10.77 -13.31
CA CYS A 27 0.54 -9.64 -12.67
C CYS A 27 0.15 -10.11 -11.27
N GLU A 28 0.84 -9.58 -10.26
CA GLU A 28 0.31 -9.59 -8.90
C GLU A 28 -0.96 -8.73 -8.90
N SER A 29 -2.10 -9.37 -9.16
CA SER A 29 -3.42 -8.77 -9.06
C SER A 29 -3.79 -8.64 -7.59
N ASN A 30 -3.23 -7.65 -6.90
CA ASN A 30 -3.82 -7.16 -5.67
C ASN A 30 -5.05 -6.34 -6.09
N THR A 31 -6.21 -6.97 -5.98
CA THR A 31 -7.52 -6.40 -6.28
C THR A 31 -7.90 -5.42 -5.17
N TYR A 32 -7.29 -4.24 -5.21
CA TYR A 32 -7.84 -2.99 -4.69
C TYR A 32 -7.26 -1.87 -5.56
N ASP A 33 -7.71 -1.78 -6.80
CA ASP A 33 -7.91 -0.47 -7.43
C ASP A 33 -9.06 0.22 -6.66
N GLU A 34 -8.85 0.47 -5.36
CA GLU A 34 -9.60 1.45 -4.60
C GLU A 34 -9.23 2.77 -5.25
N ILE A 35 -10.15 3.21 -6.10
CA ILE A 35 -10.17 4.47 -6.80
C ILE A 35 -9.52 5.52 -5.91
N SER A 36 -8.27 5.86 -6.22
CA SER A 36 -7.65 7.12 -5.79
C SER A 36 -8.39 8.24 -6.52
N LYS A 37 -9.68 8.40 -6.20
CA LYS A 37 -10.32 9.68 -6.33
C LYS A 37 -9.56 10.50 -5.32
N LYS A 38 -8.64 11.31 -5.81
CA LYS A 38 -7.99 12.36 -5.05
C LYS A 38 -9.11 13.20 -4.42
N THR A 39 -9.54 12.80 -3.23
CA THR A 39 -10.56 13.50 -2.49
C THR A 39 -9.90 14.80 -2.08
N ALA A 40 -10.42 15.93 -2.56
CA ALA A 40 -9.85 17.22 -2.20
C ALA A 40 -10.03 17.47 -0.69
N ASN A 41 -11.06 16.86 -0.10
CA ASN A 41 -11.49 17.04 1.28
C ASN A 41 -11.71 15.67 1.94
N PRO A 42 -10.63 14.91 2.23
CA PRO A 42 -10.77 13.64 2.94
C PRO A 42 -11.36 13.84 4.34
N THR A 43 -12.17 12.88 4.77
CA THR A 43 -12.66 12.79 6.14
C THR A 43 -12.19 11.50 6.80
N TYR A 44 -12.23 11.45 8.14
CA TYR A 44 -11.73 10.27 8.84
C TYR A 44 -12.56 9.04 8.51
N GLU A 45 -13.88 9.12 8.67
CA GLU A 45 -14.78 7.98 8.48
C GLU A 45 -14.79 7.49 7.02
N ALA A 46 -14.73 8.39 6.04
CA ALA A 46 -14.79 8.01 4.64
C ALA A 46 -13.46 7.51 4.10
N ASP A 47 -12.34 8.13 4.50
CA ASP A 47 -11.08 8.01 3.76
C ASP A 47 -9.89 7.51 4.61
N VAL A 48 -9.85 7.74 5.92
CA VAL A 48 -8.66 7.44 6.74
C VAL A 48 -8.85 6.23 7.64
N GLU A 49 -10.04 6.02 8.17
CA GLU A 49 -10.34 4.97 9.15
C GLU A 49 -9.92 3.59 8.64
N HIS A 50 -10.30 3.24 7.40
CA HIS A 50 -9.99 1.95 6.82
C HIS A 50 -8.47 1.70 6.68
N ILE A 51 -7.69 2.75 6.36
CA ILE A 51 -6.23 2.67 6.28
C ILE A 51 -5.65 2.33 7.66
N ILE A 52 -6.10 3.02 8.71
CA ILE A 52 -5.64 2.79 10.09
C ILE A 52 -6.05 1.40 10.56
N HIS A 53 -7.31 1.02 10.35
CA HIS A 53 -7.85 -0.28 10.75
C HIS A 53 -7.04 -1.43 10.15
N HIS A 54 -6.75 -1.35 8.84
CA HIS A 54 -6.04 -2.40 8.14
C HIS A 54 -4.54 -2.46 8.47
N ASN A 55 -3.88 -1.32 8.56
CA ASN A 55 -2.42 -1.26 8.59
C ASN A 55 -1.82 -1.09 9.99
N CYS A 56 -2.60 -0.66 10.98
CA CYS A 56 -2.07 -0.25 12.28
C CYS A 56 -2.60 -1.05 13.47
N LEU A 57 -3.87 -1.47 13.44
CA LEU A 57 -4.53 -2.04 14.63
C LEU A 57 -4.10 -3.46 15.01
N SER A 58 -3.36 -4.16 14.15
CA SER A 58 -2.74 -5.44 14.54
C SER A 58 -1.76 -5.29 15.72
N CYS A 59 -1.19 -4.10 15.90
CA CYS A 59 -0.34 -3.75 17.05
C CYS A 59 -0.94 -2.61 17.89
N HIS A 60 -1.53 -1.59 17.28
CA HIS A 60 -1.94 -0.37 17.99
C HIS A 60 -3.39 -0.42 18.51
N TYR A 61 -3.78 -1.57 19.06
CA TYR A 61 -5.10 -1.82 19.65
C TYR A 61 -5.04 -1.86 21.18
N GLY A 62 -6.04 -1.27 21.84
CA GLY A 62 -6.19 -1.30 23.29
C GLY A 62 -4.97 -0.72 24.00
N THR A 63 -4.37 -1.53 24.88
CA THR A 63 -3.13 -1.19 25.60
C THR A 63 -1.94 -2.01 25.14
N TYR A 64 -2.04 -2.72 24.00
CA TYR A 64 -0.99 -3.64 23.54
C TYR A 64 0.27 -2.91 23.08
N GLN A 65 0.08 -1.85 22.27
CA GLN A 65 1.16 -0.95 21.85
C GLN A 65 0.68 0.50 21.91
N TYR A 66 1.53 1.38 22.42
CA TYR A 66 1.28 2.82 22.41
C TYR A 66 1.75 3.46 21.08
N PRO A 67 1.00 4.40 20.48
CA PRO A 67 -0.33 4.91 20.89
C PRO A 67 -1.47 3.95 20.50
N ASN A 68 -2.62 4.10 21.16
CA ASN A 68 -3.87 3.44 20.75
C ASN A 68 -4.46 4.21 19.55
N LEU A 69 -4.80 3.48 18.47
CA LEU A 69 -5.30 4.04 17.21
C LEU A 69 -6.72 3.56 16.86
N GLU A 70 -7.46 2.96 17.79
CA GLU A 70 -8.83 2.44 17.56
C GLU A 70 -9.88 3.52 17.33
N THR A 71 -9.59 4.76 17.73
CA THR A 71 -10.54 5.86 17.71
C THR A 71 -10.00 7.02 16.89
N TYR A 72 -10.89 7.80 16.29
CA TYR A 72 -10.55 9.06 15.63
C TYR A 72 -9.66 9.95 16.51
N ASP A 73 -10.04 10.14 17.78
CA ASP A 73 -9.25 10.95 18.72
C ASP A 73 -7.87 10.36 18.99
N GLY A 74 -7.74 9.03 19.07
CA GLY A 74 -6.46 8.34 19.21
C GLY A 74 -5.54 8.59 18.01
N VAL A 75 -6.08 8.46 16.79
CA VAL A 75 -5.33 8.72 15.55
C VAL A 75 -4.94 10.19 15.44
N LYS A 76 -5.88 11.11 15.68
CA LYS A 76 -5.62 12.56 15.69
C LYS A 76 -4.54 12.94 16.70
N ASN A 77 -4.62 12.43 17.92
CA ASN A 77 -3.61 12.66 18.95
C ASN A 77 -2.25 12.11 18.52
N ALA A 78 -2.19 10.92 17.93
CA ALA A 78 -0.95 10.34 17.44
C ALA A 78 -0.30 11.17 16.32
N CYS A 79 -1.09 11.76 15.44
CA CYS A 79 -0.61 12.71 14.42
C CYS A 79 -0.03 13.99 15.04
N ILE A 80 -0.69 14.55 16.05
CA ILE A 80 -0.28 15.83 16.67
C ILE A 80 0.92 15.66 17.59
N ASN A 81 0.93 14.62 18.42
CA ASN A 81 1.84 14.51 19.56
C ASN A 81 2.88 13.39 19.43
N ILE A 82 2.63 12.37 18.61
CA ILE A 82 3.41 11.12 18.59
C ILE A 82 4.08 10.86 17.23
N ASN A 83 4.14 11.88 16.36
CA ASN A 83 4.81 11.85 15.05
C ASN A 83 4.29 10.78 14.09
N LEU A 84 3.00 10.38 14.16
CA LEU A 84 2.45 9.30 13.32
C LEU A 84 2.81 9.48 11.84
N VAL A 85 2.60 10.67 11.27
CA VAL A 85 2.88 10.99 9.86
C VAL A 85 4.34 10.72 9.51
N CYS A 86 5.28 11.23 10.31
CA CYS A 86 6.69 11.03 10.06
C CYS A 86 7.11 9.54 10.15
N ARG A 87 6.49 8.79 11.08
CA ARG A 87 6.77 7.36 11.26
C ARG A 87 6.27 6.52 10.08
N ILE A 88 5.14 6.88 9.47
CA ILE A 88 4.60 6.19 8.27
C ILE A 88 5.35 6.54 6.99
N GLU A 89 5.91 7.74 6.91
CA GLU A 89 6.84 8.11 5.82
C GLU A 89 8.16 7.33 5.92
N GLY A 90 8.53 6.95 7.14
CA GLY A 90 9.81 6.30 7.43
C GLY A 90 10.98 7.26 7.39
N GLU A 91 10.75 8.50 7.81
CA GLU A 91 11.79 9.52 7.95
C GLU A 91 12.54 9.35 9.29
N ASN A 92 13.48 10.25 9.58
CA ASN A 92 14.44 10.17 10.68
C ASN A 92 13.84 10.45 12.09
N CYS A 93 12.59 10.04 12.34
CA CYS A 93 11.88 10.24 13.62
C CYS A 93 11.64 8.93 14.39
N GLY A 94 12.35 7.86 14.06
CA GLY A 94 12.35 6.59 14.77
C GLY A 94 12.11 5.40 13.85
N ILE A 95 11.70 4.26 14.43
CA ILE A 95 11.43 3.05 13.67
C ILE A 95 10.22 3.29 12.77
N ARG A 96 10.40 3.16 11.44
CA ARG A 96 9.28 3.24 10.48
C ARG A 96 8.14 2.32 10.93
N MET A 97 6.93 2.81 10.81
CA MET A 97 5.72 2.00 10.94
C MET A 97 4.98 1.96 9.60
N PRO A 98 4.26 0.86 9.29
CA PRO A 98 4.32 -0.45 9.92
C PRO A 98 5.67 -1.14 9.69
N GLN A 99 6.02 -2.07 10.57
CA GLN A 99 7.26 -2.84 10.46
C GLN A 99 7.21 -3.90 9.34
N GLY A 100 6.01 -4.33 8.95
CA GLY A 100 5.82 -5.33 7.89
C GLY A 100 6.00 -4.81 6.46
N GLY A 101 6.12 -3.49 6.28
CA GLY A 101 6.24 -2.87 4.96
C GLY A 101 5.81 -1.40 4.99
N LYS A 102 6.23 -0.63 3.98
CA LYS A 102 5.74 0.74 3.79
C LYS A 102 4.26 0.68 3.40
N LEU A 103 3.45 1.64 3.88
CA LEU A 103 2.17 1.91 3.24
C LEU A 103 2.38 2.32 1.77
N PRO A 104 1.37 2.08 0.91
CA PRO A 104 1.26 2.76 -0.37
C PRO A 104 1.43 4.28 -0.21
N GLN A 105 2.09 4.92 -1.18
CA GLN A 105 2.31 6.37 -1.11
C GLN A 105 0.99 7.15 -1.15
N SER A 106 -0.02 6.64 -1.86
CA SER A 106 -1.38 7.19 -1.90
C SER A 106 -1.99 7.33 -0.51
N ASP A 107 -1.82 6.31 0.34
CA ASP A 107 -2.42 6.24 1.67
C ASP A 107 -1.73 7.23 2.61
N ILE A 108 -0.39 7.34 2.51
CA ILE A 108 0.39 8.33 3.24
C ILE A 108 -0.04 9.74 2.82
N ASP A 109 -0.17 9.99 1.52
CA ASP A 109 -0.57 11.29 1.00
C ASP A 109 -2.00 11.66 1.41
N LEU A 110 -2.90 10.68 1.48
CA LEU A 110 -4.28 10.86 1.94
C LEU A 110 -4.34 11.22 3.44
N ILE A 111 -3.59 10.51 4.29
CA ILE A 111 -3.45 10.83 5.71
C ILE A 111 -2.88 12.24 5.88
N LYS A 112 -1.85 12.60 5.11
CA LYS A 112 -1.24 13.95 5.15
C LYS A 112 -2.23 15.03 4.74
N LEU A 113 -3.02 14.79 3.70
CA LEU A 113 -4.03 15.74 3.26
C LEU A 113 -5.14 15.92 4.32
N TRP A 114 -5.58 14.83 4.94
CA TRP A 114 -6.55 14.87 6.05
C TRP A 114 -6.01 15.66 7.25
N VAL A 115 -4.74 15.45 7.63
CA VAL A 115 -4.04 16.23 8.66
C VAL A 115 -4.00 17.71 8.28
N ALA A 116 -3.60 18.02 7.04
CA ALA A 116 -3.51 19.40 6.53
C ALA A 116 -4.87 20.11 6.48
N ASN A 117 -5.95 19.36 6.26
CA ASN A 117 -7.33 19.86 6.26
C ASN A 117 -7.93 20.00 7.67
N GLY A 118 -7.14 19.76 8.72
CA GLY A 118 -7.56 20.02 10.10
C GLY A 118 -8.30 18.88 10.77
N PHE A 119 -8.04 17.62 10.36
CA PHE A 119 -8.61 16.42 10.95
C PHE A 119 -10.14 16.36 10.86
N VAL A 120 -10.71 16.52 9.66
CA VAL A 120 -12.17 16.46 9.48
C VAL A 120 -12.66 15.03 9.78
N GLU A 121 -13.59 14.87 10.71
CA GLU A 121 -14.09 13.54 11.10
C GLU A 121 -15.11 13.00 10.09
N LYS A 122 -16.06 13.83 9.65
CA LYS A 122 -17.22 13.49 8.81
C LYS A 122 -17.38 14.41 7.62
#